data_AF-A0A478FQT2-F1
#
_entry.id   AF-A0A478FQT2-F1
#
_cell.length_a   1.000
_cell.length_b   1.000
_cell.length_c   1.000
_cell.angle_alpha   90.00
_cell.angle_beta   90.00
_cell.angle_gamma   90.00
#
_symmetry.space_group_name_H-M   'P 1'
#
loop_
_entity.id
_entity.type
_entity.pdbx_description
1 polymer ?
#
loop_
_entity_poly.entity_id
_entity_poly.type
_entity_poly.pdbx_seq_one_letter_code
_entity_poly.pdbx_strand_id
1 'polypeptide(L)'
;MNNFYKPIYATIKQTCKYYLRNHFKTKYDCLSKYEDQIVILAVFLFIISTFIFKTKKEKDFDFDWKSYFYFYKPGGTLVPFIVCSIRYLLDIYSDMENKDKIIANIPDLKSNFIDQYEFSFLSKFKNIDRHVDLSKYPHLLELVLKIHNIHQYEIRNDKSKVLDLVNYTTQCKQIVFEIFKYKAEYIMFSFFINLSR
;
A
#
# COMPACT_ATOMS: atom_id res chain seq x y z
N MET A 1 -14.47 28.64 0.59
CA MET A 1 -13.70 27.73 1.48
C MET A 1 -13.33 26.51 0.66
N ASN A 2 -12.02 26.27 0.56
CA ASN A 2 -11.36 25.58 -0.55
C ASN A 2 -11.57 24.05 -0.60
N ASN A 3 -11.54 23.54 -1.84
CA ASN A 3 -11.51 22.14 -2.30
C ASN A 3 -10.33 21.28 -1.77
N PHE A 4 -10.01 21.35 -0.47
CA PHE A 4 -8.89 20.62 0.14
C PHE A 4 -9.18 19.15 0.45
N TYR A 5 -10.41 18.70 0.21
CA TYR A 5 -10.82 17.29 0.39
C TYR A 5 -10.72 16.48 -0.90
N LYS A 6 -9.72 16.73 -1.76
CA LYS A 6 -9.35 15.66 -2.68
C LYS A 6 -8.85 14.52 -1.78
N PRO A 7 -9.55 13.38 -1.70
CA PRO A 7 -9.18 12.34 -0.75
C PRO A 7 -7.71 11.99 -0.98
N ILE A 8 -6.90 11.99 0.09
CA ILE A 8 -5.47 11.71 0.02
C ILE A 8 -5.24 10.42 -0.79
N TYR A 9 -6.04 9.40 -0.51
CA TYR A 9 -6.11 8.16 -1.28
C TYR A 9 -6.41 8.36 -2.78
N ALA A 10 -7.43 9.13 -3.16
CA ALA A 10 -7.80 9.33 -4.57
C ALA A 10 -6.65 10.01 -5.33
N THR A 11 -5.99 10.97 -4.68
CA THR A 11 -4.81 11.64 -5.22
C THR A 11 -3.67 10.64 -5.37
N ILE A 12 -3.32 9.89 -4.32
CA ILE A 12 -2.25 8.89 -4.35
C ILE A 12 -2.55 7.81 -5.38
N LYS A 13 -3.77 7.29 -5.45
CA LYS A 13 -4.23 6.29 -6.42
C LYS A 13 -4.07 6.79 -7.84
N GLN A 14 -4.53 8.00 -8.14
CA GLN A 14 -4.39 8.61 -9.47
C GLN A 14 -2.90 8.80 -9.82
N THR A 15 -2.10 9.24 -8.85
CA THR A 15 -0.67 9.41 -9.02
C THR A 15 0.03 8.05 -9.22
N CYS A 16 -0.30 7.01 -8.46
CA CYS A 16 0.20 5.64 -8.66
C CYS A 16 -0.14 5.12 -10.06
N LYS A 17 -1.38 5.30 -10.53
CA LYS A 17 -1.76 4.93 -11.91
C LYS A 17 -0.94 5.68 -12.94
N TYR A 18 -0.74 6.99 -12.75
CA TYR A 18 0.10 7.80 -13.63
C TYR A 18 1.56 7.31 -13.65
N TYR A 19 2.16 7.05 -12.47
CA TYR A 19 3.53 6.55 -12.38
C TYR A 19 3.65 5.16 -12.99
N LEU A 20 2.71 4.26 -12.71
CA LEU A 20 2.71 2.92 -13.30
C LEU A 20 2.66 2.99 -14.83
N ARG A 21 1.76 3.80 -15.39
CA ARG A 21 1.61 3.96 -16.84
C ARG A 21 2.78 4.65 -17.51
N ASN A 22 3.43 5.62 -16.86
CA ASN A 22 4.48 6.44 -17.49
C ASN A 22 5.90 5.95 -17.21
N HIS A 23 6.21 5.53 -15.98
CA HIS A 23 7.54 4.99 -15.66
C HIS A 23 7.73 3.56 -16.12
N PHE A 24 6.64 2.80 -16.26
CA PHE A 24 6.66 1.45 -16.80
C PHE A 24 6.00 1.39 -18.18
N LYS A 25 5.92 2.51 -18.92
CA LYS A 25 5.17 2.64 -20.19
C LYS A 25 5.53 1.59 -21.24
N THR A 26 6.81 1.30 -21.44
CA THR A 26 7.30 0.26 -22.37
C THR A 26 7.17 -1.16 -21.81
N LYS A 27 6.78 -1.28 -20.54
CA LYS A 27 6.71 -2.50 -19.72
C LYS A 27 5.28 -2.73 -19.21
N TYR A 28 4.32 -1.91 -19.66
CA TYR A 28 2.99 -1.81 -19.06
C TYR A 28 2.08 -2.92 -19.53
N ASP A 29 2.28 -3.41 -20.76
CA ASP A 29 1.40 -4.40 -21.36
C ASP A 29 1.33 -5.68 -20.50
N CYS A 30 2.46 -6.14 -19.96
CA CYS A 30 2.53 -7.29 -19.05
C CYS A 30 2.07 -6.99 -17.61
N LEU A 31 1.95 -5.73 -17.20
CA LEU A 31 1.47 -5.32 -15.87
C LEU A 31 0.00 -4.88 -15.86
N SER A 32 -0.57 -4.57 -17.03
CA SER A 32 -1.90 -4.00 -17.20
C SER A 32 -3.01 -4.82 -16.55
N LYS A 33 -2.95 -6.15 -16.67
CA LYS A 33 -3.88 -7.11 -16.04
C LYS A 33 -3.87 -7.03 -14.51
N TYR A 34 -2.77 -6.58 -13.93
CA TYR A 34 -2.56 -6.47 -12.47
C TYR A 34 -2.57 -5.01 -12.00
N GLU A 35 -2.98 -4.05 -12.85
CA GLU A 35 -2.94 -2.62 -12.57
C GLU A 35 -3.62 -2.28 -11.23
N ASP A 36 -4.84 -2.78 -11.03
CA ASP A 36 -5.63 -2.42 -9.85
C ASP A 36 -5.03 -3.02 -8.56
N GLN A 37 -4.51 -4.26 -8.62
CA GLN A 37 -3.81 -4.91 -7.51
C GLN A 37 -2.51 -4.19 -7.16
N ILE A 38 -1.70 -3.81 -8.16
CA ILE A 38 -0.46 -3.06 -7.95
C ILE A 38 -0.78 -1.71 -7.30
N VAL A 39 -1.81 -1.01 -7.78
CA VAL A 39 -2.17 0.31 -7.29
C VAL A 39 -2.72 0.25 -5.87
N ILE A 40 -3.60 -0.70 -5.54
CA ILE A 40 -4.16 -0.79 -4.18
C ILE A 40 -3.08 -1.12 -3.14
N LEU A 41 -2.17 -2.04 -3.48
CA LEU A 41 -1.03 -2.39 -2.65
C LEU A 41 -0.07 -1.21 -2.48
N ALA A 42 0.24 -0.49 -3.57
CA ALA A 42 1.17 0.64 -3.51
C ALA A 42 0.61 1.79 -2.65
N VAL A 43 -0.70 2.04 -2.75
CA VAL A 43 -1.39 3.04 -1.92
C VAL A 43 -1.37 2.60 -0.45
N PHE A 44 -1.67 1.33 -0.17
CA PHE A 44 -1.65 0.81 1.19
C PHE A 44 -0.25 0.87 1.81
N LEU A 45 0.77 0.38 1.09
CA LEU A 45 2.16 0.46 1.48
C LEU A 45 2.58 1.90 1.76
N PHE A 46 2.25 2.83 0.86
CA PHE A 46 2.51 4.25 1.09
C PHE A 46 1.90 4.73 2.41
N ILE A 47 0.62 4.44 2.66
CA ILE A 47 -0.07 4.85 3.89
C ILE A 47 0.64 4.27 5.11
N ILE A 48 0.81 2.96 5.21
CA ILE A 48 1.42 2.36 6.40
C ILE A 48 2.85 2.86 6.62
N SER A 49 3.61 3.05 5.53
CA SER A 49 4.97 3.58 5.58
C SER A 49 5.03 5.01 6.14
N THR A 50 4.00 5.83 5.90
CA THR A 50 3.96 7.19 6.47
C THR A 50 3.94 7.18 7.99
N PHE A 51 3.29 6.18 8.61
CA PHE A 51 3.14 6.06 10.06
C PHE A 51 4.35 5.39 10.75
N ILE A 52 5.31 4.86 9.97
CA ILE A 52 6.60 4.33 10.48
C ILE A 52 7.51 5.46 10.98
N PHE A 53 7.39 6.67 10.45
CA PHE A 53 8.25 7.79 10.87
C PHE A 53 8.05 8.16 12.34
N LYS A 54 9.16 8.35 13.06
CA LYS A 54 9.15 8.89 14.42
C LYS A 54 8.94 10.40 14.33
N THR A 55 7.81 10.92 14.79
CA THR A 55 7.63 12.38 14.88
C THR A 55 8.03 12.88 16.26
N LYS A 56 8.75 14.01 16.32
CA LYS A 56 9.22 14.61 17.58
C LYS A 56 8.07 15.05 18.53
N LYS A 57 6.83 15.08 18.03
CA LYS A 57 5.64 15.58 18.73
C LYS A 57 4.70 14.48 19.27
N GLU A 58 5.07 13.20 19.22
CA GLU A 58 4.24 12.10 19.78
C GLU A 58 4.08 12.14 21.31
N LYS A 59 4.45 13.25 21.98
CA LYS A 59 4.51 13.30 23.44
C LYS A 59 3.19 13.54 24.16
N ASP A 60 2.21 14.24 23.60
CA ASP A 60 0.98 14.53 24.34
C ASP A 60 -0.18 14.75 23.37
N PHE A 61 -1.24 13.92 23.46
CA PHE A 61 -2.65 14.04 23.02
C PHE A 61 -3.08 14.81 21.73
N ASP A 62 -2.16 15.44 20.98
CA ASP A 62 -2.34 16.22 19.76
C ASP A 62 -1.82 15.43 18.54
N PHE A 63 -2.32 14.20 18.38
CA PHE A 63 -1.98 13.38 17.22
C PHE A 63 -2.65 13.95 15.96
N ASP A 64 -1.91 14.74 15.17
CA ASP A 64 -2.33 15.15 13.82
C ASP A 64 -1.81 14.16 12.78
N TRP A 65 -2.65 13.20 12.41
CA TRP A 65 -2.36 12.20 11.38
C TRP A 65 -1.98 12.82 10.02
N LYS A 66 -2.48 14.03 9.71
CA LYS A 66 -2.18 14.71 8.43
C LYS A 66 -0.71 15.09 8.36
N SER A 67 -0.09 15.36 9.51
CA SER A 67 1.33 15.70 9.57
C SER A 67 2.27 14.59 9.09
N TYR A 68 1.84 13.33 9.20
CA TYR A 68 2.58 12.18 8.69
C TYR A 68 2.63 12.16 7.15
N PHE A 69 1.67 12.79 6.49
CA PHE A 69 1.66 12.95 5.03
C PHE A 69 2.44 14.19 4.55
N TYR A 70 2.75 15.17 5.42
CA TYR A 70 3.57 16.35 5.05
C TYR A 70 5.04 16.00 4.79
N PHE A 71 5.53 14.86 5.31
CA PHE A 71 6.89 14.39 5.02
C PHE A 71 7.08 13.96 3.56
N TYR A 72 6.02 13.91 2.76
CA TYR A 72 6.05 13.41 1.39
C TYR A 72 5.92 14.54 0.36
N LYS A 73 6.99 14.75 -0.42
CA LYS A 73 6.93 15.56 -1.65
C LYS A 73 6.34 14.74 -2.80
N PRO A 74 5.33 15.25 -3.53
CA PRO A 74 4.88 14.65 -4.78
C PRO A 74 6.02 14.75 -5.80
N GLY A 75 6.50 13.62 -6.35
CA GLY A 75 7.53 13.68 -7.40
C GLY A 75 8.43 12.45 -7.57
N GLY A 76 8.46 11.51 -6.63
CA GLY A 76 9.30 10.30 -6.75
C GLY A 76 9.14 9.27 -5.62
N THR A 77 8.26 9.54 -4.66
CA THR A 77 8.03 8.77 -3.44
C THR A 77 7.17 7.52 -3.66
N LEU A 78 6.41 7.43 -4.77
CA LEU A 78 5.48 6.32 -5.01
C LEU A 78 6.06 5.16 -5.82
N VAL A 79 7.08 5.42 -6.66
CA VAL A 79 7.74 4.37 -7.46
C VAL A 79 8.29 3.24 -6.58
N PRO A 80 8.95 3.49 -5.44
CA PRO A 80 9.34 2.43 -4.50
C PRO A 80 8.19 1.49 -4.12
N PHE A 81 7.02 2.03 -3.80
CA PHE A 81 5.86 1.24 -3.36
C PHE A 81 5.22 0.48 -4.52
N ILE A 82 5.25 1.03 -5.74
CA ILE A 82 4.84 0.31 -6.95
C ILE A 82 5.74 -0.91 -7.16
N VAL A 83 7.06 -0.74 -7.08
CA VAL A 83 8.02 -1.85 -7.26
C VAL A 83 7.84 -2.92 -6.17
N CYS A 84 7.64 -2.49 -4.91
CA CYS A 84 7.34 -3.43 -3.81
C CYS A 84 6.05 -4.21 -4.07
N SER A 85 5.02 -3.55 -4.60
CA SER A 85 3.74 -4.19 -4.93
C SER A 85 3.92 -5.23 -6.04
N ILE A 86 4.68 -4.90 -7.08
CA ILE A 86 4.99 -5.86 -8.16
C ILE A 86 5.76 -7.06 -7.62
N ARG A 87 6.79 -6.85 -6.79
CA ARG A 87 7.54 -7.93 -6.13
C ARG A 87 6.62 -8.82 -5.30
N TYR A 88 5.73 -8.23 -4.50
CA TYR A 88 4.78 -8.98 -3.69
C TYR A 88 3.87 -9.86 -4.57
N LEU A 89 3.33 -9.33 -5.67
CA LEU A 89 2.52 -10.12 -6.59
C LEU A 89 3.31 -11.28 -7.23
N LEU A 90 4.58 -11.06 -7.56
CA LEU A 90 5.47 -12.10 -8.08
C LEU A 90 5.80 -13.19 -7.05
N ASP A 91 5.73 -12.87 -5.75
CA ASP A 91 5.92 -13.83 -4.65
C ASP A 91 4.69 -14.72 -4.48
N ILE A 92 3.48 -14.15 -4.55
CA ILE A 92 2.24 -14.90 -4.29
C ILE A 92 1.64 -15.58 -5.53
N TYR A 93 1.97 -15.11 -6.73
CA TYR A 93 1.54 -15.72 -7.98
C TYR A 93 2.70 -16.48 -8.63
N SER A 94 2.76 -17.79 -8.36
CA SER A 94 3.71 -18.72 -8.99
C SER A 94 3.64 -18.64 -10.52
N ASP A 95 2.42 -18.64 -11.06
CA ASP A 95 2.10 -18.73 -12.48
C ASP A 95 1.74 -17.37 -13.10
N MET A 96 2.31 -16.29 -12.56
CA MET A 96 2.09 -14.95 -13.09
C MET A 96 2.53 -14.89 -14.55
N GLU A 97 1.59 -14.59 -15.44
CA GLU A 97 1.86 -14.48 -16.86
C GLU A 97 2.96 -13.44 -17.14
N ASN A 98 3.91 -13.76 -18.02
CA ASN A 98 5.07 -12.92 -18.34
C ASN A 98 6.00 -12.60 -17.15
N LYS A 99 6.01 -13.42 -16.09
CA LYS A 99 6.89 -13.27 -14.90
C LYS A 99 8.35 -12.95 -15.24
N ASP A 100 8.99 -13.74 -16.10
CA ASP A 100 10.39 -13.52 -16.47
C ASP A 100 10.61 -12.19 -17.19
N LYS A 101 9.66 -11.79 -18.05
CA LYS A 101 9.69 -10.49 -18.70
C LYS A 101 9.51 -9.36 -17.69
N ILE A 102 8.62 -9.50 -16.69
CA ILE A 102 8.44 -8.48 -15.64
C ILE A 102 9.73 -8.32 -14.85
N ILE A 103 10.34 -9.43 -14.41
CA ILE A 103 11.60 -9.42 -13.65
C ILE A 103 12.73 -8.76 -14.47
N ALA A 104 12.92 -9.17 -15.72
CA ALA A 104 13.95 -8.59 -16.59
C ALA A 104 13.74 -7.09 -16.86
N ASN A 105 12.49 -6.64 -16.81
CA ASN A 105 12.12 -5.24 -17.06
C ASN A 105 12.18 -4.35 -15.81
N ILE A 106 12.31 -4.88 -14.60
CA ILE A 106 12.40 -4.06 -13.39
C ILE A 106 13.81 -4.21 -12.82
N PRO A 107 14.73 -3.27 -13.11
CA PRO A 107 16.10 -3.36 -12.59
C PRO A 107 16.07 -3.30 -11.06
N ASP A 108 17.04 -3.98 -10.44
CA ASP A 108 17.23 -4.06 -8.99
C ASP A 108 16.07 -4.69 -8.21
N LEU A 109 15.20 -5.46 -8.88
CA LEU A 109 14.18 -6.26 -8.22
C LEU A 109 14.83 -7.32 -7.33
N LYS A 110 14.44 -7.34 -6.05
CA LYS A 110 14.97 -8.28 -5.04
C LYS A 110 14.29 -9.63 -5.11
N SER A 111 14.83 -10.57 -4.33
CA SER A 111 14.39 -11.96 -4.29
C SER A 111 12.96 -12.11 -3.76
N ASN A 112 12.61 -11.31 -2.76
CA ASN A 112 11.32 -11.34 -2.06
C ASN A 112 10.86 -9.91 -1.69
N PHE A 113 9.60 -9.80 -1.29
CA PHE A 113 8.95 -8.54 -0.91
C PHE A 113 9.66 -7.81 0.24
N ILE A 114 10.11 -8.53 1.29
CA ILE A 114 10.73 -7.91 2.47
C ILE A 114 12.03 -7.22 2.06
N ASP A 115 12.91 -7.93 1.34
CA ASP A 115 14.15 -7.37 0.80
C ASP A 115 13.88 -6.16 -0.10
N GLN A 116 12.85 -6.26 -0.95
CA GLN A 116 12.47 -5.15 -1.84
C GLN A 116 12.02 -3.93 -1.04
N TYR A 117 11.21 -4.12 0.00
CA TYR A 117 10.69 -3.04 0.83
C TYR A 117 11.80 -2.37 1.65
N GLU A 118 12.71 -3.15 2.21
CA GLU A 118 13.90 -2.64 2.90
C GLU A 118 14.79 -1.81 1.96
N PHE A 119 15.12 -2.37 0.78
CA PHE A 119 15.95 -1.71 -0.21
C PHE A 119 15.28 -0.44 -0.78
N SER A 120 13.99 -0.51 -1.11
CA SER A 120 13.31 0.55 -1.83
C SER A 120 12.89 1.72 -0.94
N PHE A 121 12.60 1.43 0.33
CA PHE A 121 12.04 2.39 1.28
C PHE A 121 12.87 2.52 2.56
N LEU A 122 12.96 1.48 3.40
CA LEU A 122 13.48 1.63 4.76
C LEU A 122 14.94 2.10 4.82
N SER A 123 15.80 1.60 3.92
CA SER A 123 17.22 1.98 3.85
C SER A 123 17.45 3.46 3.52
N LYS A 124 16.47 4.14 2.93
CA LYS A 124 16.58 5.54 2.48
C LYS A 124 16.27 6.56 3.58
N PHE A 125 15.75 6.13 4.72
CA PHE A 125 15.32 7.02 5.79
C PHE A 125 16.02 6.73 7.12
N LYS A 126 16.48 7.80 7.78
CA LYS A 126 17.15 7.71 9.09
C LYS A 126 16.18 7.76 10.28
N ASN A 127 15.01 8.39 10.12
CA ASN A 127 14.06 8.69 11.20
C ASN A 127 12.83 7.75 11.20
N ILE A 128 13.04 6.48 10.89
CA ILE A 128 12.00 5.44 10.90
C ILE A 128 12.05 4.65 12.19
N ASP A 129 10.90 4.14 12.64
CA ASP A 129 10.87 3.09 13.64
C ASP A 129 11.35 1.77 13.03
N ARG A 130 12.49 1.27 13.52
CA ARG A 130 13.11 0.02 13.07
C ARG A 130 12.59 -1.20 13.83
N HIS A 131 11.75 -1.02 14.85
CA HIS A 131 11.13 -2.13 15.58
C HIS A 131 9.83 -2.63 14.94
N VAL A 132 9.48 -2.10 13.76
CA VAL A 132 8.31 -2.53 12.99
C VAL A 132 8.50 -3.98 12.55
N ASP A 133 7.55 -4.83 12.90
CA ASP A 133 7.56 -6.25 12.55
C ASP A 133 7.16 -6.45 11.07
N LEU A 134 8.17 -6.49 10.20
CA LEU A 134 7.98 -6.67 8.75
C LEU A 134 7.43 -8.06 8.38
N SER A 135 7.56 -9.07 9.27
CA SER A 135 7.12 -10.44 8.98
C SER A 135 5.60 -10.53 8.79
N LYS A 136 4.85 -9.58 9.33
CA LYS A 136 3.39 -9.50 9.21
C LYS A 136 2.91 -8.82 7.93
N TYR A 137 3.78 -8.12 7.20
CA TYR A 137 3.37 -7.41 6.00
C TYR A 137 2.84 -8.29 4.87
N PRO A 138 3.45 -9.45 4.53
CA PRO A 138 2.90 -10.29 3.47
C PRO A 138 1.45 -10.70 3.71
N HIS A 139 1.09 -11.04 4.95
CA HIS A 139 -0.29 -11.38 5.31
C HIS A 139 -1.21 -10.15 5.29
N LEU A 140 -0.70 -8.99 5.71
CA LEU A 140 -1.45 -7.74 5.65
C LEU A 140 -1.79 -7.34 4.21
N LEU A 141 -0.84 -7.49 3.28
CA LEU A 141 -1.04 -7.23 1.85
C LEU A 141 -2.03 -8.22 1.22
N GLU A 142 -2.02 -9.47 1.67
CA GLU A 142 -2.99 -10.50 1.24
C GLU A 142 -4.41 -10.08 1.61
N LEU A 143 -4.61 -9.66 2.86
CA LEU A 143 -5.90 -9.17 3.35
C LEU A 143 -6.35 -7.93 2.58
N VAL A 144 -5.45 -7.01 2.26
CA VAL A 144 -5.75 -5.83 1.44
C VAL A 144 -6.29 -6.22 0.06
N LEU A 145 -5.69 -7.21 -0.59
CA LEU A 145 -6.19 -7.72 -1.87
C LEU A 145 -7.57 -8.38 -1.74
N LYS A 146 -7.77 -9.22 -0.71
CA LYS A 146 -9.07 -9.87 -0.46
C LYS A 146 -10.18 -8.85 -0.24
N ILE A 147 -9.93 -7.87 0.61
CA ILE A 147 -10.88 -6.77 0.88
C ILE A 147 -11.17 -6.01 -0.42
N HIS A 148 -10.13 -5.65 -1.18
CA HIS A 148 -10.30 -4.93 -2.44
C HIS A 148 -11.19 -5.70 -3.42
N ASN A 149 -10.94 -7.00 -3.60
CA ASN A 149 -11.69 -7.84 -4.52
C ASN A 149 -13.17 -7.95 -4.11
N ILE A 150 -13.43 -8.18 -2.82
CA ILE A 150 -14.79 -8.28 -2.31
C ILE A 150 -15.54 -6.97 -2.51
N HIS A 151 -14.91 -5.85 -2.15
CA HIS A 151 -15.51 -4.52 -2.26
C HIS A 151 -15.80 -4.12 -3.71
N GLN A 152 -14.87 -4.37 -4.63
CA GLN A 152 -15.01 -3.93 -6.03
C GLN A 152 -15.87 -4.87 -6.87
N TYR A 153 -15.75 -6.19 -6.68
CA TYR A 153 -16.24 -7.16 -7.65
C TYR A 153 -17.27 -8.15 -7.08
N GLU A 154 -17.17 -8.55 -5.80
CA GLU A 154 -18.01 -9.64 -5.28
C GLU A 154 -19.33 -9.17 -4.67
N ILE A 155 -19.33 -8.12 -3.83
CA ILE A 155 -20.54 -7.67 -3.08
C ILE A 155 -21.71 -7.30 -4.00
N ARG A 156 -21.43 -6.80 -5.20
CA ARG A 156 -22.46 -6.45 -6.19
C ARG A 156 -23.26 -7.66 -6.65
N ASN A 157 -22.61 -8.83 -6.69
CA ASN A 157 -23.20 -10.08 -7.19
C ASN A 157 -23.70 -10.97 -6.04
N ASP A 158 -23.02 -10.92 -4.90
CA ASP A 158 -23.37 -11.69 -3.71
C ASP A 158 -23.25 -10.82 -2.45
N LYS A 159 -24.40 -10.39 -1.92
CA LYS A 159 -24.47 -9.53 -0.72
C LYS A 159 -23.97 -10.24 0.54
N SER A 160 -23.93 -11.58 0.58
CA SER A 160 -23.42 -12.32 1.74
C SER A 160 -21.92 -12.07 1.97
N LYS A 161 -21.19 -11.67 0.92
CA LYS A 161 -19.78 -11.28 0.94
C LYS A 161 -19.47 -10.07 1.82
N VAL A 162 -20.49 -9.34 2.28
CA VAL A 162 -20.31 -8.32 3.32
C VAL A 162 -19.74 -8.94 4.61
N LEU A 163 -20.10 -10.17 4.96
CA LEU A 163 -19.56 -10.84 6.15
C LEU A 163 -18.06 -11.16 5.98
N ASP A 164 -17.65 -11.63 4.80
CA ASP A 164 -16.24 -11.85 4.46
C ASP A 164 -15.46 -10.53 4.54
N LEU A 165 -16.02 -9.43 4.01
CA LEU A 165 -15.42 -8.10 4.09
C LEU A 165 -15.19 -7.66 5.55
N VAL A 166 -16.21 -7.79 6.40
CA VAL A 166 -16.11 -7.45 7.83
C VAL A 166 -15.03 -8.29 8.52
N ASN A 167 -14.97 -9.58 8.23
CA ASN A 167 -13.98 -10.48 8.82
C ASN A 167 -12.55 -10.09 8.39
N TYR A 168 -12.29 -9.92 7.10
CA TYR A 168 -10.96 -9.54 6.61
C TYR A 168 -10.54 -8.14 7.06
N THR A 169 -11.46 -7.18 7.11
CA THR A 169 -11.16 -5.84 7.66
C THR A 169 -10.82 -5.91 9.15
N THR A 170 -11.49 -6.79 9.92
CA THR A 170 -11.20 -6.99 11.35
C THR A 170 -9.82 -7.61 11.55
N GLN A 171 -9.47 -8.65 10.79
CA GLN A 171 -8.14 -9.26 10.82
C GLN A 171 -7.05 -8.25 10.42
N CYS A 172 -7.29 -7.48 9.36
CA CYS A 172 -6.38 -6.43 8.91
C CYS A 172 -6.16 -5.39 10.02
N LYS A 173 -7.23 -4.95 10.69
CA LYS A 173 -7.15 -4.03 11.84
C LYS A 173 -6.28 -4.58 12.97
N GLN A 174 -6.47 -5.86 13.33
CA GLN A 174 -5.73 -6.51 14.41
C GLN A 174 -4.22 -6.53 14.10
N ILE A 175 -3.84 -6.93 12.89
CA ILE A 175 -2.43 -6.97 12.47
C ILE A 175 -1.82 -5.56 12.45
N VAL A 176 -2.54 -4.56 11.91
CA VAL A 176 -2.07 -3.18 11.94
C VAL A 176 -1.91 -2.68 13.39
N PHE A 177 -2.83 -3.03 14.29
CA PHE A 177 -2.72 -2.70 15.71
C PHE A 177 -1.51 -3.36 16.37
N GLU A 178 -1.21 -4.62 16.05
CA GLU A 178 -0.02 -5.29 16.57
C GLU A 178 1.27 -4.58 16.18
N ILE A 179 1.36 -4.11 14.93
CA ILE A 179 2.53 -3.41 14.36
C ILE A 179 2.63 -1.96 14.83
N PHE A 180 1.52 -1.21 14.77
CA PHE A 180 1.49 0.25 14.88
C PHE A 180 0.79 0.79 16.13
N LYS A 181 0.24 -0.09 16.98
CA LYS A 181 -0.47 0.25 18.22
C LYS A 181 -1.58 1.27 17.96
N TYR A 182 -1.61 2.37 18.72
CA TYR A 182 -2.63 3.41 18.64
C TYR A 182 -2.71 4.08 17.25
N LYS A 183 -1.65 4.03 16.43
CA LYS A 183 -1.66 4.58 15.06
C LYS A 183 -2.54 3.77 14.10
N ALA A 184 -2.93 2.54 14.48
CA ALA A 184 -3.70 1.66 13.64
C ALA A 184 -5.05 2.23 13.21
N GLU A 185 -5.77 2.91 14.10
CA GLU A 185 -7.06 3.52 13.74
C GLU A 185 -6.91 4.54 12.61
N TYR A 186 -5.83 5.32 12.61
CA TYR A 186 -5.56 6.33 11.59
C TYR A 186 -5.09 5.72 10.27
N ILE A 187 -4.31 4.64 10.32
CA ILE A 187 -3.94 3.86 9.14
C ILE A 187 -5.20 3.30 8.48
N MET A 188 -6.05 2.64 9.28
CA MET A 188 -7.30 2.03 8.82
C MET A 188 -8.25 3.11 8.29
N PHE A 189 -8.41 4.24 9.00
CA PHE A 189 -9.17 5.39 8.53
C PHE A 189 -8.64 5.91 7.18
N SER A 190 -7.32 6.11 7.07
CA SER A 190 -6.68 6.65 5.86
C SER A 190 -6.84 5.73 4.66
N PHE A 191 -6.87 4.42 4.88
CA PHE A 191 -7.05 3.45 3.81
C PHE A 191 -8.53 3.20 3.47
N PHE A 192 -9.35 2.80 4.45
CA PHE A 192 -10.70 2.29 4.22
C PHE A 192 -11.76 3.35 3.92
N ILE A 193 -11.74 4.49 4.60
CA ILE A 193 -12.76 5.54 4.36
C ILE A 193 -12.66 6.09 2.94
N ASN A 194 -11.49 5.95 2.32
CA ASN A 194 -11.26 6.39 0.97
C ASN A 194 -11.41 5.31 -0.11
N LEU A 195 -11.77 4.06 0.24
CA LEU A 195 -12.13 3.03 -0.74
C LEU A 195 -13.48 3.29 -1.42
N SER A 196 -14.30 4.16 -0.84
CA SER A 196 -15.68 4.45 -1.23
C SER A 196 -15.87 5.48 -2.37
N ARG A 197 -14.78 5.94 -3.02
CA ARG A 197 -14.85 6.92 -4.12
C ARG A 197 -14.01 6.52 -5.33
#